data_AF-A0AAX4F0B4-F1
#
_entry.id   AF-A0AAX4F0B4-F1
#
_cell.length_a   1.000
_cell.length_b   1.000
_cell.length_c   1.000
_cell.angle_alpha   90.00
_cell.angle_beta   90.00
_cell.angle_gamma   90.00
#
_symmetry.space_group_name_H-M   'P 1'
#
loop_
_entity.id
_entity.type
_entity.pdbx_description
1 polymer ?
#
loop_
_entity_poly.entity_id
_entity_poly.type
_entity_poly.pdbx_seq_one_letter_code
_entity_poly.pdbx_strand_id
1 'polypeptide(L)'
;MKKIALASLLMTLLVSFHSNAAVNLIRNEDKTLSSDIIKEGNNKGIIEISIQDNQRFDIIDDEKYIGTIIPARGFYNNYNPLCFIGWSTDKKTISKIIPSIGQGYFELSLCSKLDAIGKIEEKGRTFIGFVYTVGLRDRYAQNYFLIELNREKRTIEDKSQLIEKFQNDSEKKSIADLRRDIKKIDEK
;
A
#
# COMPACT_ATOMS: atom_id res chain seq x y z
N MET A 1 -1.49 21.71 -67.62
CA MET A 1 -2.36 21.80 -66.42
C MET A 1 -3.13 20.50 -66.26
N LYS A 2 -2.82 19.70 -65.23
CA LYS A 2 -3.77 18.95 -64.40
C LYS A 2 -2.95 18.20 -63.34
N LYS A 3 -2.80 18.87 -62.20
CA LYS A 3 -2.37 18.28 -60.93
C LYS A 3 -3.52 17.40 -60.47
N ILE A 4 -3.28 16.10 -60.31
CA ILE A 4 -4.16 15.24 -59.52
C ILE A 4 -3.26 14.58 -58.49
N ALA A 5 -3.47 14.98 -57.24
CA ALA A 5 -2.65 14.69 -56.10
C ALA A 5 -2.70 13.19 -55.76
N LEU A 6 -1.57 12.49 -55.89
CA LEU A 6 -1.29 11.29 -55.10
C LEU A 6 -0.96 11.73 -53.68
N ALA A 7 -2.00 12.06 -52.92
CA ALA A 7 -1.93 12.33 -51.49
C ALA A 7 -2.94 11.41 -50.80
N SER A 8 -2.61 10.13 -50.75
CA SER A 8 -3.31 9.17 -49.89
C SER A 8 -2.38 8.02 -49.58
N LEU A 9 -2.47 7.57 -48.33
CA LEU A 9 -1.79 6.41 -47.76
C LEU A 9 -0.41 6.63 -47.11
N LEU A 10 -0.27 7.69 -46.31
CA LEU A 10 0.49 7.59 -45.06
C LEU A 10 -0.48 7.72 -43.88
N MET A 11 -1.39 6.75 -43.77
CA MET A 11 -2.13 6.50 -42.52
C MET A 11 -1.13 5.78 -41.61
N THR A 12 -0.22 6.56 -41.01
CA THR A 12 0.67 6.08 -39.97
C THR A 12 -0.20 5.47 -38.87
N LEU A 13 -0.07 4.16 -38.72
CA LEU A 13 -0.51 3.38 -37.58
C LEU A 13 0.03 4.02 -36.30
N LEU A 14 -0.70 4.99 -35.76
CA LEU A 14 -0.66 5.38 -34.36
C LEU A 14 -1.34 4.25 -33.58
N VAL A 15 -0.70 3.08 -33.56
CA VAL A 15 -0.95 2.11 -32.50
C VAL A 15 -0.32 2.76 -31.28
N SER A 16 -1.13 3.52 -30.57
CA SER A 16 -0.79 4.01 -29.24
C SER A 16 -0.37 2.80 -28.44
N PHE A 17 0.94 2.63 -28.23
CA PHE A 17 1.44 1.73 -27.20
C PHE A 17 0.94 2.33 -25.89
N HIS A 18 -0.25 1.91 -25.45
CA HIS A 18 -0.65 2.06 -24.07
C HIS A 18 0.32 1.19 -23.28
N SER A 19 1.47 1.78 -22.95
CA SER A 19 2.36 1.22 -21.95
C SER A 19 1.53 1.16 -20.68
N ASN A 20 1.01 -0.04 -20.38
CA ASN A 20 0.37 -0.32 -19.10
C ASN A 20 1.51 -0.36 -18.09
N ALA A 21 1.92 0.83 -17.67
CA ALA A 21 3.02 1.04 -16.77
C ALA A 21 2.69 0.31 -15.46
N ALA A 22 3.42 -0.78 -15.19
CA ALA A 22 3.01 -1.81 -14.26
C ALA A 22 3.78 -1.68 -12.95
N VAL A 23 3.07 -1.27 -11.89
CA VAL A 23 3.64 -1.27 -10.55
C VAL A 23 3.79 -2.70 -10.05
N ASN A 24 4.91 -3.05 -9.45
CA ASN A 24 5.21 -4.38 -8.93
C ASN A 24 5.63 -4.29 -7.47
N LEU A 25 5.18 -5.24 -6.66
CA LEU A 25 5.67 -5.44 -5.31
C LEU A 25 6.71 -6.56 -5.35
N ILE A 26 7.98 -6.18 -5.20
CA ILE A 26 9.11 -7.12 -5.17
C ILE A 26 9.49 -7.31 -3.71
N ARG A 27 9.53 -8.56 -3.23
CA ARG A 27 9.95 -8.84 -1.86
C ARG A 27 11.35 -8.27 -1.62
N ASN A 28 11.50 -7.51 -0.55
CA ASN A 28 12.77 -6.91 -0.15
C ASN A 28 13.33 -7.70 1.04
N GLU A 29 14.51 -8.32 0.84
CA GLU A 29 15.23 -9.05 1.88
C GLU A 29 16.33 -8.21 2.54
N ASP A 30 16.54 -6.99 2.05
CA ASP A 30 17.51 -6.04 2.59
C ASP A 30 17.03 -5.46 3.92
N LYS A 31 17.86 -5.65 4.95
CA LYS A 31 17.61 -5.22 6.33
C LYS A 31 18.25 -3.88 6.67
N THR A 32 18.90 -3.18 5.73
CA THR A 32 19.55 -1.87 5.94
C THR A 32 18.67 -0.84 6.65
N LEU A 33 17.37 -0.81 6.31
CA LEU A 33 16.40 0.13 6.89
C LEU A 33 15.88 -0.26 8.30
N SER A 34 16.30 -1.39 8.86
CA SER A 34 15.71 -1.93 10.09
C SER A 34 16.02 -1.09 11.33
N SER A 35 17.24 -0.55 11.44
CA SER A 35 17.57 0.38 12.53
C SER A 35 16.84 1.70 12.39
N ASP A 36 16.65 2.17 11.15
CA ASP A 36 16.06 3.47 10.88
C ASP A 36 14.55 3.49 11.15
N ILE A 37 13.82 2.42 10.79
CA ILE A 37 12.39 2.30 11.16
C ILE A 37 12.18 2.23 12.68
N ILE A 38 13.09 1.58 13.42
CA ILE A 38 13.03 1.56 14.89
C ILE A 38 13.26 2.97 15.44
N LYS A 39 14.28 3.67 14.95
CA LYS A 39 14.60 5.04 15.36
C LYS A 39 13.43 5.99 15.07
N GLU A 40 12.91 5.99 13.85
CA GLU A 40 11.82 6.87 13.46
C GLU A 40 10.50 6.51 14.17
N GLY A 41 10.24 5.23 14.43
CA GLY A 41 9.12 4.81 15.27
C GLY A 41 9.25 5.27 16.73
N ASN A 42 10.43 5.13 17.33
CA ASN A 42 10.72 5.62 18.69
C ASN A 42 10.53 7.15 18.79
N ASN A 43 10.97 7.90 17.77
CA ASN A 43 10.73 9.36 17.69
C ASN A 43 9.23 9.72 17.64
N LYS A 44 8.37 8.76 17.27
CA LYS A 44 6.91 8.88 17.29
C LYS A 44 6.28 8.27 18.53
N GLY A 45 7.05 7.91 19.56
CA GLY A 45 6.53 7.33 20.82
C GLY A 45 6.09 5.87 20.70
N ILE A 46 6.54 5.16 19.65
CA ILE A 46 6.30 3.72 19.48
C ILE A 46 7.50 2.98 20.06
N ILE A 47 7.26 2.03 20.95
CA ILE A 47 8.31 1.21 21.57
C ILE A 47 8.15 -0.28 21.23
N GLU A 48 9.14 -1.09 21.62
CA GLU A 48 9.17 -2.55 21.40
C GLU A 48 8.86 -2.93 19.93
N ILE A 49 9.49 -2.19 19.02
CA ILE A 49 9.24 -2.31 17.58
C ILE A 49 9.74 -3.66 17.05
N SER A 50 8.84 -4.38 16.37
CA SER A 50 9.11 -5.66 15.71
C SER A 50 8.73 -5.57 14.24
N ILE A 51 9.73 -5.67 13.37
CA ILE A 51 9.58 -5.57 11.91
C ILE A 51 9.03 -6.89 11.35
N GLN A 52 8.08 -6.80 10.42
CA GLN A 52 7.52 -7.95 9.73
C GLN A 52 8.39 -8.33 8.52
N ASP A 53 9.57 -8.89 8.79
CA ASP A 53 10.63 -9.11 7.78
C ASP A 53 10.18 -9.88 6.53
N ASN A 54 9.21 -10.80 6.67
CA ASN A 54 8.71 -11.60 5.55
C ASN A 54 7.73 -10.84 4.63
N GLN A 55 7.38 -9.60 4.96
CA GLN A 55 6.39 -8.79 4.24
C GLN A 55 6.90 -7.38 3.93
N ARG A 56 8.20 -7.25 3.68
CA ARG A 56 8.85 -6.04 3.16
C ARG A 56 8.81 -6.07 1.64
N PHE A 57 8.48 -4.94 1.01
CA PHE A 57 8.38 -4.88 -0.45
C PHE A 57 8.97 -3.58 -1.01
N ASP A 58 9.77 -3.72 -2.05
CA ASP A 58 10.06 -2.64 -2.97
C ASP A 58 8.90 -2.48 -3.95
N ILE A 59 8.52 -1.23 -4.19
CA ILE A 59 7.58 -0.81 -5.21
C ILE A 59 8.39 -0.38 -6.42
N ILE A 60 8.28 -1.14 -7.50
CA ILE A 60 8.93 -0.87 -8.78
C ILE A 60 7.87 -0.51 -9.81
N ASP A 61 8.06 0.56 -10.55
CA ASP A 61 7.18 1.00 -11.61
C ASP A 61 7.99 1.12 -12.90
N ASP A 62 7.70 0.28 -13.90
CA ASP A 62 8.48 0.19 -15.15
C ASP A 62 9.99 0.17 -14.90
N GLU A 63 10.43 -0.78 -14.07
CA GLU A 63 11.83 -0.98 -13.63
C GLU A 63 12.42 0.14 -12.76
N LYS A 64 11.69 1.25 -12.57
CA LYS A 64 12.10 2.36 -11.72
C LYS A 64 11.64 2.13 -10.28
N TYR A 65 12.58 2.26 -9.35
CA TYR A 65 12.25 2.24 -7.94
C TYR A 65 11.40 3.45 -7.52
N ILE A 66 10.25 3.18 -6.91
CA ILE A 66 9.34 4.20 -6.37
C ILE A 66 9.56 4.35 -4.87
N GLY A 67 9.55 3.26 -4.12
CA GLY A 67 9.80 3.28 -2.68
C GLY A 67 9.76 1.88 -2.06
N THR A 68 10.05 1.78 -0.76
CA THR A 68 10.00 0.53 0.00
C THR A 68 8.99 0.66 1.12
N ILE A 69 8.10 -0.32 1.26
CA ILE A 69 7.21 -0.49 2.41
C ILE A 69 7.81 -1.50 3.40
N ILE A 70 7.86 -1.09 4.66
CA ILE A 70 8.39 -1.91 5.76
C ILE A 70 7.34 -1.93 6.87
N PRO A 71 6.48 -2.95 6.91
CA PRO A 71 5.51 -3.10 7.99
C PRO A 71 6.20 -3.48 9.29
N ALA A 72 5.71 -2.92 10.39
CA ALA A 72 6.17 -3.22 11.73
C ALA A 72 5.00 -3.15 12.72
N ARG A 73 5.21 -3.72 13.90
CA ARG A 73 4.33 -3.60 15.06
C ARG A 73 5.09 -3.04 16.24
N GLY A 74 4.39 -2.46 17.20
CA GLY A 74 4.96 -1.99 18.45
C GLY A 74 3.87 -1.54 19.40
N PHE A 75 4.24 -0.81 20.43
CA PHE A 75 3.31 -0.27 21.43
C PHE A 75 3.41 1.24 21.48
N TYR A 76 2.27 1.93 21.37
CA TYR A 76 2.20 3.37 21.56
C TYR A 76 2.03 3.68 23.04
N ASN A 77 2.81 4.65 23.53
CA ASN A 77 2.71 5.13 24.92
C ASN A 77 2.72 3.98 25.95
N ASN A 78 3.48 2.91 25.69
CA ASN A 78 3.65 1.72 26.54
C ASN A 78 2.44 0.79 26.73
N TYR A 79 1.26 1.10 26.17
CA TYR A 79 0.05 0.31 26.48
C TYR A 79 -0.73 -0.19 25.26
N ASN A 80 -0.66 0.51 24.12
CA ASN A 80 -1.56 0.25 23.01
C ASN A 80 -0.84 -0.45 21.85
N PRO A 81 -1.09 -1.75 21.59
CA PRO A 81 -0.55 -2.45 20.43
C PRO A 81 -0.97 -1.78 19.12
N LEU A 82 0.00 -1.46 18.27
CA LEU A 82 -0.25 -0.85 16.96
C LEU A 82 0.58 -1.49 15.86
N CYS A 83 0.04 -1.42 14.64
CA CYS A 83 0.73 -1.78 13.41
C CYS A 83 1.01 -0.48 12.64
N PHE A 84 2.17 -0.37 12.02
CA PHE A 84 2.54 0.79 11.22
C PHE A 84 3.41 0.39 10.04
N ILE A 85 3.55 1.29 9.08
CA ILE A 85 4.35 1.11 7.88
C ILE A 85 5.43 2.18 7.85
N GLY A 86 6.68 1.76 7.78
CA GLY A 86 7.79 2.61 7.37
C GLY A 86 7.81 2.74 5.85
N TRP A 87 7.90 3.98 5.37
CA TRP A 87 8.04 4.31 3.96
C TRP A 87 9.44 4.84 3.68
N SER A 88 10.12 4.27 2.69
CA SER A 88 11.38 4.81 2.17
C SER A 88 11.23 5.20 0.71
N THR A 89 11.80 6.33 0.32
CA THR A 89 11.88 6.78 -1.08
C THR A 89 13.28 6.67 -1.66
N ASP A 90 14.26 6.19 -0.90
CA ASP A 90 15.67 6.16 -1.31
C ASP A 90 16.40 4.84 -0.98
N LYS A 91 15.72 3.89 -0.33
CA LYS A 91 16.26 2.63 0.23
C LYS A 91 17.29 2.82 1.35
N LYS A 92 17.48 4.03 1.84
CA LYS A 92 18.51 4.38 2.83
C LYS A 92 17.91 4.93 4.12
N THR A 93 16.82 5.69 3.99
CA THR A 93 16.13 6.31 5.13
C THR A 93 14.62 6.08 5.05
N ILE A 94 13.99 6.06 6.23
CA ILE A 94 12.55 6.07 6.41
C ILE A 94 12.10 7.53 6.37
N SER A 95 11.40 7.90 5.29
CA SER A 95 10.90 9.26 5.09
C SER A 95 9.58 9.50 5.81
N LYS A 96 8.83 8.44 6.14
CA LYS A 96 7.54 8.56 6.84
C LYS A 96 7.18 7.30 7.62
N ILE A 97 6.58 7.49 8.79
CA ILE A 97 5.86 6.47 9.54
C ILE A 97 4.37 6.67 9.34
N ILE A 98 3.66 5.61 8.95
CA ILE A 98 2.22 5.62 8.69
C ILE A 98 1.55 4.65 9.66
N PRO A 99 0.84 5.15 10.69
CA PRO A 99 0.02 4.30 11.54
C PRO A 99 -1.06 3.59 10.72
N SER A 100 -1.33 2.33 11.01
CA SER A 100 -2.35 1.54 10.31
C SER A 100 -3.43 1.00 11.24
N ILE A 101 -3.09 0.12 12.19
CA ILE A 101 -4.02 -0.45 13.17
C ILE A 101 -3.62 0.02 14.57
N GLY A 102 -4.58 0.29 15.45
CA GLY A 102 -4.35 0.72 16.83
C GLY A 102 -4.20 2.23 17.01
N GLN A 103 -4.38 3.01 15.93
CA GLN A 103 -4.41 4.47 15.94
C GLN A 103 -5.33 5.03 14.86
N GLY A 104 -5.72 6.30 15.00
CA GLY A 104 -6.51 7.02 14.02
C GLY A 104 -7.85 6.34 13.78
N TYR A 105 -8.15 6.07 12.51
CA TYR A 105 -9.40 5.41 12.12
C TYR A 105 -9.59 4.01 12.72
N PHE A 106 -8.50 3.35 13.15
CA PHE A 106 -8.51 2.01 13.73
C PHE A 106 -8.11 1.99 15.21
N GLU A 107 -8.37 3.07 15.96
CA GLU A 107 -8.00 3.17 17.39
C GLU A 107 -8.59 2.06 18.27
N LEU A 108 -9.79 1.56 17.93
CA LEU A 108 -10.47 0.50 18.69
C LEU A 108 -10.06 -0.92 18.28
N SER A 109 -9.17 -1.05 17.29
CA SER A 109 -8.67 -2.34 16.81
C SER A 109 -7.21 -2.48 17.20
N LEU A 110 -6.90 -3.42 18.09
CA LEU A 110 -5.53 -3.62 18.57
C LEU A 110 -4.75 -4.47 17.56
N CYS A 111 -3.57 -4.02 17.16
CA CYS A 111 -2.74 -4.77 16.23
C CYS A 111 -2.31 -6.11 16.84
N SER A 112 -2.59 -7.21 16.14
CA SER A 112 -2.09 -8.54 16.50
C SER A 112 -1.04 -9.01 15.50
N LYS A 113 -1.41 -9.08 14.22
CA LYS A 113 -0.56 -9.63 13.15
C LYS A 113 -0.95 -9.06 11.79
N LEU A 114 0.05 -8.90 10.91
CA LEU A 114 -0.16 -8.70 9.48
C LEU A 114 -0.26 -10.06 8.78
N ASP A 115 -1.37 -10.29 8.08
CA ASP A 115 -1.64 -11.55 7.39
C ASP A 115 -1.24 -11.50 5.92
N ALA A 116 -1.55 -10.40 5.24
CA ALA A 116 -1.28 -10.26 3.81
C ALA A 116 -1.06 -8.81 3.39
N ILE A 117 -0.26 -8.63 2.35
CA ILE A 117 -0.11 -7.38 1.60
C ILE A 117 -0.33 -7.71 0.13
N GLY A 118 -0.98 -6.81 -0.61
CA GLY A 118 -1.03 -6.96 -2.05
C GLY A 118 -1.38 -5.69 -2.80
N LYS A 119 -0.93 -5.65 -4.05
CA LYS A 119 -1.22 -4.58 -4.99
C LYS A 119 -2.60 -4.72 -5.59
N ILE A 120 -3.28 -3.58 -5.75
CA ILE A 120 -4.57 -3.47 -6.42
C ILE A 120 -4.49 -2.30 -7.39
N GLU A 121 -4.74 -2.57 -8.67
CA GLU A 121 -4.85 -1.53 -9.70
C GLU A 121 -6.33 -1.38 -10.05
N GLU A 122 -6.84 -0.15 -10.04
CA GLU A 122 -8.21 0.14 -10.45
C GLU A 122 -8.28 1.53 -11.09
N LYS A 123 -8.86 1.63 -12.31
CA LYS A 123 -9.02 2.88 -13.08
C LYS A 123 -7.80 3.82 -13.09
N GLY A 124 -6.61 3.26 -13.26
CA GLY A 124 -5.35 4.02 -13.32
C GLY A 124 -4.79 4.44 -11.96
N ARG A 125 -5.44 4.06 -10.85
CA ARG A 125 -4.97 4.26 -9.48
C ARG A 125 -4.33 2.97 -8.99
N THR A 126 -3.23 3.12 -8.27
CA THR A 126 -2.51 2.00 -7.65
C THR A 126 -2.69 2.05 -6.15
N PHE A 127 -3.22 0.98 -5.57
CA PHE A 127 -3.35 0.79 -4.14
C PHE A 127 -2.51 -0.37 -3.63
N ILE A 128 -2.17 -0.31 -2.35
CA ILE A 128 -1.61 -1.43 -1.61
C ILE A 128 -2.54 -1.70 -0.44
N GLY A 129 -3.15 -2.88 -0.48
CA GLY A 129 -4.01 -3.39 0.55
C GLY A 129 -3.22 -4.20 1.58
N PHE A 130 -3.64 -4.09 2.83
CA PHE A 130 -3.11 -4.87 3.94
C PHE A 130 -4.28 -5.56 4.63
N VAL A 131 -4.07 -6.82 5.02
CA VAL A 131 -5.01 -7.58 5.85
C VAL A 131 -4.35 -7.82 7.18
N TYR A 132 -4.95 -7.31 8.25
CA TYR A 132 -4.47 -7.48 9.62
C TYR A 132 -5.43 -8.37 10.40
N THR A 133 -4.90 -9.29 11.19
CA THR A 133 -5.61 -9.82 12.36
C THR A 133 -5.52 -8.78 13.47
N VAL A 134 -6.66 -8.45 14.06
CA VAL A 134 -6.79 -7.44 15.11
C VAL A 134 -7.50 -8.00 16.32
N GLY A 135 -7.07 -7.57 17.51
CA GLY A 135 -7.76 -7.84 18.76
C GLY A 135 -8.88 -6.83 19.00
N LEU A 136 -10.06 -7.33 19.33
CA LEU A 136 -11.19 -6.59 19.86
C LEU A 136 -11.40 -7.01 21.33
N ARG A 137 -12.37 -6.40 22.02
CA ARG A 137 -12.60 -6.60 23.47
C ARG A 137 -12.74 -8.07 23.88
N ASP A 138 -13.34 -8.92 23.04
CA ASP A 138 -13.71 -10.30 23.35
C ASP A 138 -13.32 -11.34 22.28
N ARG A 139 -12.70 -10.90 21.17
CA ARG A 139 -12.42 -11.76 20.02
C ARG A 139 -11.31 -11.21 19.15
N TYR A 140 -10.85 -12.02 18.21
CA TYR A 140 -10.08 -11.56 17.06
C TYR A 140 -10.99 -11.34 15.86
N ALA A 141 -10.62 -10.37 15.05
CA ALA A 141 -11.23 -10.10 13.75
C ALA A 141 -10.12 -9.84 12.73
N GLN A 142 -10.52 -9.61 11.48
CA GLN A 142 -9.61 -9.08 10.46
C GLN A 142 -10.07 -7.71 10.02
N ASN A 143 -9.14 -6.79 9.80
CA ASN A 143 -9.39 -5.48 9.22
C ASN A 143 -8.54 -5.27 7.96
N TYR A 144 -9.08 -4.52 7.01
CA TYR A 144 -8.31 -3.99 5.89
C TYR A 144 -7.68 -2.64 6.26
N PHE A 145 -6.47 -2.41 5.80
CA PHE A 145 -5.89 -1.08 5.69
C PHE A 145 -5.51 -0.84 4.23
N LEU A 146 -5.69 0.37 3.73
CA LEU A 146 -5.51 0.68 2.32
C LEU A 146 -4.67 1.95 2.18
N ILE A 147 -3.60 1.86 1.39
CA ILE A 147 -2.87 3.05 0.93
C ILE A 147 -3.00 3.20 -0.58
N GLU A 148 -3.02 4.44 -1.04
CA GLU A 148 -2.89 4.79 -2.45
C GLU A 148 -1.48 5.31 -2.73
N LEU A 149 -0.90 4.86 -3.84
CA LEU A 149 0.40 5.27 -4.33
C LEU A 149 0.24 6.38 -5.38
N ASN A 150 0.80 7.55 -5.10
CA ASN A 150 1.05 8.55 -6.13
C ASN A 150 2.41 8.25 -6.79
N ARG A 151 2.36 7.70 -7.99
CA ARG A 151 3.54 7.24 -8.75
C ARG A 151 4.48 8.38 -9.12
N GLU A 152 3.93 9.51 -9.56
CA GLU A 152 4.71 10.69 -9.98
C GLU A 152 5.45 11.34 -8.81
N LYS A 153 4.74 11.54 -7.69
CA LYS A 153 5.28 12.19 -6.49
C LYS A 153 6.06 11.22 -5.59
N ARG A 154 5.95 9.92 -5.84
CA ARG A 154 6.54 8.84 -5.02
C ARG A 154 6.09 8.93 -3.55
N THR A 155 4.81 9.22 -3.36
CA THR A 155 4.18 9.36 -2.04
C THR A 155 3.09 8.32 -1.85
N ILE A 156 2.82 7.99 -0.60
CA ILE A 156 1.69 7.12 -0.21
C ILE A 156 0.77 7.84 0.78
N GLU A 157 -0.53 7.56 0.64
CA GLU A 157 -1.61 8.15 1.45
C GLU A 157 -2.52 7.08 2.00
N ASP A 158 -2.96 7.21 3.25
CA ASP A 158 -4.01 6.37 3.82
C ASP A 158 -5.35 6.69 3.14
N LYS A 159 -5.97 5.65 2.58
CA LYS A 159 -7.30 5.68 1.95
C LYS A 159 -8.25 4.67 2.55
N SER A 160 -8.01 4.23 3.79
CA SER A 160 -8.81 3.21 4.46
C SER A 160 -10.28 3.61 4.64
N GLN A 161 -10.59 4.91 4.66
CA GLN A 161 -11.97 5.42 4.65
C GLN A 161 -12.77 4.98 3.40
N LEU A 162 -12.11 4.75 2.27
CA LEU A 162 -12.78 4.27 1.05
C LEU A 162 -13.38 2.87 1.25
N ILE A 163 -12.76 2.06 2.09
CA ILE A 163 -13.11 0.65 2.30
C ILE A 163 -13.76 0.38 3.67
N GLU A 164 -14.08 1.42 4.44
CA GLU A 164 -14.73 1.34 5.75
C GLU A 164 -15.99 0.47 5.71
N LYS A 165 -16.89 0.75 4.77
CA LYS A 165 -18.18 0.04 4.67
C LYS A 165 -18.02 -1.46 4.41
N PHE A 166 -16.89 -1.90 3.88
CA PHE A 166 -16.60 -3.30 3.55
C PHE A 166 -15.85 -4.04 4.66
N GLN A 167 -15.53 -3.37 5.77
CA GLN A 167 -14.84 -4.00 6.91
C GLN A 167 -15.66 -5.13 7.54
N ASN A 168 -16.96 -5.22 7.28
CA ASN A 168 -17.84 -6.26 7.83
C ASN A 168 -18.46 -7.18 6.75
N ASP A 169 -18.07 -7.04 5.48
CA ASP A 169 -18.67 -7.78 4.36
C ASP A 169 -18.26 -9.26 4.31
N SER A 170 -17.16 -9.63 4.97
CA SER A 170 -16.66 -11.01 5.01
C SER A 170 -16.09 -11.38 6.38
N GLU A 171 -16.42 -12.59 6.81
CA GLU A 171 -15.85 -13.22 8.01
C GLU A 171 -14.35 -13.49 7.87
N LYS A 172 -13.90 -13.85 6.66
CA LYS A 172 -12.49 -14.06 6.32
C LYS A 172 -12.08 -13.11 5.21
N LYS A 173 -11.14 -12.22 5.52
CA LYS A 173 -10.68 -11.15 4.65
C LYS A 173 -9.47 -11.57 3.83
N SER A 174 -9.39 -11.09 2.59
CA SER A 174 -8.27 -11.33 1.69
C SER A 174 -8.04 -10.14 0.74
N ILE A 175 -6.85 -10.07 0.14
CA ILE A 175 -6.54 -9.08 -0.90
C ILE A 175 -7.47 -9.25 -2.12
N ALA A 176 -7.88 -10.47 -2.43
CA ALA A 176 -8.79 -10.74 -3.54
C ALA A 176 -10.19 -10.16 -3.29
N ASP A 177 -10.66 -10.18 -2.04
CA ASP A 177 -11.94 -9.58 -1.66
C ASP A 177 -11.85 -8.07 -1.67
N LEU A 178 -10.80 -7.51 -1.07
CA LEU A 178 -10.53 -6.07 -1.09
C LEU A 178 -10.46 -5.50 -2.53
N ARG A 179 -9.88 -6.26 -3.47
CA ARG A 179 -9.88 -5.89 -4.90
C ARG A 179 -11.29 -5.80 -5.49
N ARG A 180 -12.20 -6.69 -5.10
CA ARG A 180 -13.61 -6.62 -5.56
C ARG A 180 -14.33 -5.44 -4.93
N ASP A 181 -14.03 -5.15 -3.67
CA ASP A 181 -14.64 -4.05 -2.94
C ASP A 181 -14.24 -2.67 -3.50
N ILE A 182 -12.96 -2.50 -3.88
CA ILE A 182 -12.48 -1.27 -4.54
C ILE A 182 -13.21 -1.04 -5.87
N LYS A 183 -13.42 -2.08 -6.69
CA LYS A 183 -14.19 -1.97 -7.94
C LYS A 183 -15.59 -1.40 -7.73
N LYS A 184 -16.30 -1.86 -6.69
CA LYS A 184 -17.64 -1.37 -6.34
C LYS A 184 -17.68 0.11 -5.93
N ILE A 185 -16.55 0.66 -5.47
CA ILE A 185 -16.46 2.10 -5.12
C ILE A 185 -16.45 2.91 -6.40
N ASP A 186 -15.60 2.52 -7.33
CA ASP A 186 -15.37 3.29 -8.54
C ASP A 186 -16.49 3.11 -9.58
N GLU A 187 -17.34 2.09 -9.46
CA GLU A 187 -18.55 1.90 -10.29
C GLU A 187 -19.68 2.91 -10.01
N LYS A 188 -19.59 3.67 -8.91
CA LYS A 188 -20.54 4.74 -8.57
C LYS A 188 -20.08 6.10 -9.08
#